data_AF-A0A957E495-F1
#
_entry.id   AF-A0A957E495-F1
#
_cell.length_a   1.000
_cell.length_b   1.000
_cell.length_c   1.000
_cell.angle_alpha   90.00
_cell.angle_beta   90.00
_cell.angle_gamma   90.00
#
_symmetry.space_group_name_H-M   'P 1'
#
loop_
_entity.id
_entity.type
_entity.pdbx_description
1 polymer ?
#
loop_
_entity_poly.entity_id
_entity_poly.type
_entity_poly.pdbx_seq_one_letter_code
_entity_poly.pdbx_strand_id
1 'polypeptide(L)'
;MKIFKIMLLCVFIGCIGCSQISKSLEEKRAHATWEAEQYPWAFNPINTESQLQLCQALGISTDDEFCHVDSPMKHQDIYEKMQEHFPINKTMYSEVEAKLGHYPHSREETRQPDGTLVGIRYAYRLSEYEGACIYFQVNLADNQTIERIGTSGLGTGPSPTTCGPTD
;
A
#
# COMPACT_ATOMS: atom_id res chain seq x y z
N MET A 1 35.11 51.19 -19.79
CA MET A 1 34.73 49.89 -20.43
C MET A 1 34.87 48.66 -19.50
N LYS A 2 34.84 48.80 -18.16
CA LYS A 2 34.94 47.65 -17.21
C LYS A 2 33.60 47.20 -16.62
N ILE A 3 32.61 48.10 -16.52
CA ILE A 3 31.30 47.85 -15.88
C ILE A 3 30.39 46.95 -16.76
N PHE A 4 30.47 47.10 -18.08
CA PHE A 4 29.64 46.33 -19.03
C PHE A 4 29.97 44.82 -19.05
N LYS A 5 31.24 44.44 -18.78
CA LYS A 5 31.66 43.04 -18.70
C LYS A 5 31.17 42.33 -17.42
N ILE A 6 31.01 43.06 -16.33
CA ILE A 6 30.54 42.51 -15.04
C ILE A 6 29.02 42.25 -15.10
N MET A 7 28.25 43.16 -15.72
CA MET A 7 26.80 43.01 -15.87
C MET A 7 26.42 41.82 -16.75
N LEU A 8 27.18 41.56 -17.82
CA LEU A 8 26.98 40.41 -18.70
C LEU A 8 27.30 39.07 -18.00
N LEU A 9 28.29 39.05 -17.10
CA LEU A 9 28.64 37.85 -16.34
C LEU A 9 27.54 37.46 -15.34
N CYS A 10 26.91 38.44 -14.68
CA CYS A 10 25.83 38.19 -13.72
C CYS A 10 24.55 37.64 -14.39
N VAL A 11 24.23 38.08 -15.61
CA VAL A 11 23.06 37.58 -16.36
C VAL A 11 23.27 36.13 -16.83
N PHE A 12 24.49 35.78 -17.29
CA PHE A 12 24.79 34.40 -17.69
C PHE A 12 24.75 33.43 -16.50
N ILE A 13 25.25 33.83 -15.32
CA ILE A 13 25.20 32.99 -14.12
C ILE A 13 23.75 32.84 -13.60
N GLY A 14 22.94 33.90 -13.66
CA GLY A 14 21.52 33.85 -13.29
C GLY A 14 20.67 32.93 -14.19
N CYS A 15 20.91 32.94 -15.50
CA CYS A 15 20.20 32.08 -16.46
C CYS A 15 20.61 30.60 -16.33
N ILE A 16 21.90 30.31 -16.11
CA ILE A 16 22.37 28.92 -15.93
C ILE A 16 21.82 28.34 -14.62
N GLY A 17 21.84 29.12 -13.53
CA GLY A 17 21.30 28.72 -12.22
C GLY A 17 19.80 28.42 -12.24
N CYS A 18 19.00 29.25 -12.93
CA CYS A 18 17.55 28.99 -13.08
C CYS A 18 17.26 27.74 -13.92
N SER A 19 18.05 27.50 -14.97
CA SER A 19 17.85 26.32 -15.84
C SER A 19 18.11 25.00 -15.13
N GLN A 20 19.12 24.94 -14.25
CA GLN A 20 19.43 23.72 -13.48
C GLN A 20 18.39 23.45 -12.39
N ILE A 21 17.87 24.49 -11.74
CA ILE A 21 16.78 24.34 -10.75
C ILE A 21 15.51 23.83 -11.43
N SER A 22 15.17 24.36 -12.61
CA SER A 22 13.98 23.91 -13.36
C SER A 22 14.07 22.44 -13.79
N LYS A 23 15.25 22.00 -14.27
CA LYS A 23 15.48 20.58 -14.63
C LYS A 23 15.39 19.65 -13.42
N SER A 24 15.97 20.03 -12.29
CA SER A 24 15.86 19.24 -11.05
C SER A 24 14.42 19.15 -10.54
N LEU A 25 13.63 20.22 -10.69
CA LEU A 25 12.22 20.21 -10.32
C LEU A 25 11.38 19.33 -11.25
N GLU A 26 11.69 19.34 -12.54
CA GLU A 26 11.01 18.54 -13.56
C GLU A 26 11.33 17.05 -13.41
N GLU A 27 12.60 16.69 -13.17
CA GLU A 27 13.02 15.31 -12.83
C GLU A 27 12.31 14.80 -11.56
N LYS A 28 12.20 15.63 -10.53
CA LYS A 28 11.47 15.27 -9.29
C LYS A 28 9.98 15.05 -9.54
N ARG A 29 9.35 15.88 -10.38
CA ARG A 29 7.94 15.71 -10.76
C ARG A 29 7.75 14.45 -11.59
N ALA A 30 8.60 14.22 -12.58
CA ALA A 30 8.56 13.02 -13.40
C ALA A 30 8.75 11.75 -12.55
N HIS A 31 9.67 11.78 -11.59
CA HIS A 31 9.86 10.67 -10.66
C HIS A 31 8.63 10.44 -9.77
N ALA A 32 8.06 11.50 -9.20
CA ALA A 32 6.86 11.39 -8.38
C ALA A 32 5.65 10.87 -9.18
N THR A 33 5.50 11.31 -10.43
CA THR A 33 4.47 10.78 -11.34
C THR A 33 4.72 9.31 -11.64
N TRP A 34 5.96 8.94 -11.97
CA TRP A 34 6.33 7.55 -12.23
C TRP A 34 6.08 6.65 -11.00
N GLU A 35 6.42 7.11 -9.79
CA GLU A 35 6.13 6.38 -8.55
C GLU A 35 4.63 6.23 -8.30
N ALA A 36 3.83 7.25 -8.61
CA ALA A 36 2.37 7.19 -8.50
C ALA A 36 1.73 6.26 -9.53
N GLU A 37 2.29 6.18 -10.73
CA GLU A 37 1.88 5.22 -11.77
C GLU A 37 2.30 3.78 -11.39
N GLN A 38 3.50 3.61 -10.86
CA GLN A 38 4.06 2.31 -10.49
C GLN A 38 3.43 1.74 -9.20
N TYR A 39 3.07 2.60 -8.25
CA TYR A 39 2.54 2.23 -6.95
C TYR A 39 1.25 3.00 -6.63
N PRO A 40 0.17 2.84 -7.42
CA PRO A 40 -1.03 3.65 -7.30
C PRO A 40 -1.69 3.52 -5.92
N TRP A 41 -1.59 2.36 -5.28
CA TRP A 41 -2.11 2.11 -3.92
C TRP A 41 -1.48 2.99 -2.83
N ALA A 42 -0.28 3.53 -3.07
CA ALA A 42 0.41 4.40 -2.11
C ALA A 42 -0.08 5.86 -2.19
N PHE A 43 -0.63 6.26 -3.34
CA PHE A 43 -0.92 7.67 -3.65
C PHE A 43 -2.40 7.93 -3.89
N ASN A 44 -3.13 6.95 -4.44
CA ASN A 44 -4.51 7.10 -4.87
C ASN A 44 -5.46 6.37 -3.91
N PRO A 45 -6.63 6.97 -3.63
CA PRO A 45 -7.68 6.30 -2.88
C PRO A 45 -8.30 5.17 -3.72
N ILE A 46 -8.82 4.15 -3.05
CA ILE A 46 -9.62 3.10 -3.69
C ILE A 46 -10.92 3.70 -4.22
N ASN A 47 -11.48 3.08 -5.25
CA ASN A 47 -12.75 3.51 -5.79
C ASN A 47 -13.91 3.25 -4.81
N THR A 48 -14.98 4.03 -4.97
CA THR A 48 -16.16 3.99 -4.08
C THR A 48 -16.86 2.64 -4.06
N GLU A 49 -16.85 1.89 -5.16
CA GLU A 49 -17.47 0.56 -5.22
C GLU A 49 -16.71 -0.44 -4.33
N SER A 50 -15.39 -0.50 -4.47
CA SER A 50 -14.49 -1.31 -3.61
C SER A 50 -14.68 -0.96 -2.13
N GLN A 51 -14.78 0.35 -1.82
CA GLN A 51 -15.00 0.84 -0.45
C GLN A 51 -16.33 0.32 0.13
N LEU A 52 -17.43 0.48 -0.61
CA LEU A 52 -18.75 0.03 -0.15
C LEU A 52 -18.81 -1.49 0.04
N GLN A 53 -18.21 -2.25 -0.87
CA GLN A 53 -18.10 -3.71 -0.74
C GLN A 53 -17.33 -4.09 0.52
N LEU A 54 -16.21 -3.42 0.81
CA LEU A 54 -15.39 -3.71 1.99
C LEU A 54 -16.14 -3.37 3.28
N CYS A 55 -16.83 -2.23 3.31
CA CYS A 55 -17.67 -1.83 4.43
C CYS A 55 -18.79 -2.84 4.70
N GLN A 56 -19.45 -3.32 3.64
CA GLN A 56 -20.48 -4.36 3.75
C GLN A 56 -19.90 -5.67 4.28
N ALA A 57 -18.74 -6.11 3.77
CA ALA A 57 -18.06 -7.33 4.23
C ALA A 57 -17.71 -7.28 5.72
N LEU A 58 -17.28 -6.12 6.20
CA LEU A 58 -16.94 -5.89 7.60
C LEU A 58 -18.18 -5.66 8.47
N GLY A 59 -19.34 -5.36 7.88
CA GLY A 59 -20.57 -5.01 8.59
C GLY A 59 -20.48 -3.65 9.29
N ILE A 60 -19.71 -2.72 8.73
CA ILE A 60 -19.54 -1.36 9.24
C ILE A 60 -20.64 -0.47 8.65
N SER A 61 -21.22 0.40 9.48
CA SER A 61 -22.27 1.34 9.03
C SER A 61 -21.70 2.33 8.02
N THR A 62 -22.52 2.75 7.05
CA THR A 62 -22.17 3.85 6.13
C THR A 62 -22.03 5.21 6.82
N ASP A 63 -22.52 5.32 8.06
CA ASP A 63 -22.36 6.51 8.91
C ASP A 63 -20.96 6.58 9.56
N ASP A 64 -20.19 5.47 9.54
CA ASP A 64 -18.80 5.47 9.99
C ASP A 64 -17.93 6.25 9.00
N GLU A 65 -17.00 7.06 9.50
CA GLU A 65 -16.10 7.88 8.68
C GLU A 65 -15.29 7.03 7.69
N PHE A 66 -14.95 5.80 8.05
CA PHE A 66 -14.26 4.84 7.17
C PHE A 66 -15.12 4.45 5.96
N CYS A 67 -16.44 4.42 6.12
CA CYS A 67 -17.39 3.95 5.10
C CYS A 67 -18.16 5.07 4.40
N HIS A 68 -17.87 6.32 4.75
CA HIS A 68 -18.51 7.47 4.15
C HIS A 68 -17.97 7.76 2.74
N VAL A 69 -18.85 7.94 1.76
CA VAL A 69 -18.48 8.15 0.35
C VAL A 69 -17.66 9.42 0.10
N ASP A 70 -17.82 10.43 0.96
CA ASP A 70 -17.06 11.69 0.89
C ASP A 70 -15.69 11.60 1.60
N SER A 71 -15.36 10.44 2.17
CA SER A 71 -14.08 10.17 2.84
C SER A 71 -13.29 9.15 1.99
N PRO A 72 -12.36 9.61 1.12
CA PRO A 72 -11.64 8.72 0.24
C PRO A 72 -10.72 7.78 1.03
N MET A 73 -11.00 6.48 0.93
CA MET A 73 -10.23 5.45 1.62
C MET A 73 -8.95 5.12 0.86
N LYS A 74 -7.82 5.11 1.55
CA LYS A 74 -6.52 4.67 1.03
C LYS A 74 -6.17 3.30 1.57
N HIS A 75 -5.16 2.67 0.97
CA HIS A 75 -4.68 1.37 1.41
C HIS A 75 -4.25 1.33 2.89
N GLN A 76 -3.62 2.41 3.36
CA GLN A 76 -3.22 2.55 4.77
C GLN A 76 -4.44 2.57 5.71
N ASP A 77 -5.52 3.25 5.33
CA ASP A 77 -6.74 3.31 6.15
C ASP A 77 -7.37 1.91 6.29
N ILE A 78 -7.35 1.12 5.20
CA ILE A 78 -7.79 -0.29 5.23
C ILE A 78 -6.95 -1.08 6.23
N TYR A 79 -5.63 -0.95 6.17
CA TYR A 79 -4.72 -1.65 7.09
C TYR A 79 -5.04 -1.31 8.55
N GLU A 80 -5.17 -0.01 8.88
CA GLU A 80 -5.52 0.45 10.22
C GLU A 80 -6.87 -0.10 10.66
N LYS A 81 -7.89 -0.06 9.80
CA LYS A 81 -9.20 -0.62 10.10
C LYS A 81 -9.17 -2.13 10.31
N MET A 82 -8.34 -2.87 9.57
CA MET A 82 -8.19 -4.31 9.77
C MET A 82 -7.59 -4.62 11.15
N GLN A 83 -6.63 -3.82 11.63
CA GLN A 83 -6.07 -3.98 12.97
C GLN A 83 -7.11 -3.74 14.08
N GLU A 84 -8.02 -2.79 13.86
CA GLU A 84 -9.13 -2.52 14.78
C GLU A 84 -10.18 -3.63 14.75
N HIS A 85 -10.58 -4.08 13.55
CA HIS A 85 -11.67 -5.04 13.36
C HIS A 85 -11.28 -6.47 13.72
N PHE A 86 -10.00 -6.80 13.57
CA PHE A 86 -9.45 -8.13 13.86
C PHE A 86 -8.32 -8.04 14.89
N PRO A 87 -8.64 -7.88 16.19
CA PRO A 87 -7.62 -7.78 17.22
C PRO A 87 -6.68 -8.99 17.23
N ILE A 88 -5.39 -8.69 17.18
CA ILE A 88 -4.29 -9.67 17.19
C ILE A 88 -4.32 -10.51 18.48
N ASN A 89 -3.99 -11.80 18.35
CA ASN A 89 -4.01 -12.84 19.39
C ASN A 89 -5.39 -13.08 20.03
N LYS A 90 -6.46 -12.55 19.43
CA LYS A 90 -7.84 -12.73 19.90
C LYS A 90 -8.76 -13.26 18.80
N THR A 91 -8.53 -12.82 17.57
CA THR A 91 -9.33 -13.20 16.40
C THR A 91 -8.83 -14.51 15.80
N MET A 92 -9.74 -15.44 15.51
CA MET A 92 -9.41 -16.62 14.70
C MET A 92 -9.33 -16.26 13.22
N TYR A 93 -8.45 -16.90 12.46
CA TYR A 93 -8.36 -16.72 11.02
C TYR A 93 -9.68 -17.06 10.30
N SER A 94 -10.44 -18.03 10.81
CA SER A 94 -11.76 -18.38 10.27
C SER A 94 -12.75 -17.21 10.29
N GLU A 95 -12.63 -16.28 11.23
CA GLU A 95 -13.46 -15.06 11.27
C GLU A 95 -13.05 -14.06 10.19
N VAL A 96 -11.74 -13.96 9.90
CA VAL A 96 -11.22 -13.18 8.78
C VAL A 96 -11.73 -13.77 7.47
N GLU A 97 -11.61 -15.08 7.29
CA GLU A 97 -12.08 -15.80 6.10
C GLU A 97 -13.60 -15.68 5.92
N ALA A 98 -14.38 -15.74 7.00
CA ALA A 98 -15.83 -15.57 6.94
C ALA A 98 -16.26 -14.20 6.40
N LYS A 99 -15.50 -13.14 6.71
CA LYS A 99 -15.78 -11.77 6.24
C LYS A 99 -15.17 -11.48 4.88
N LEU A 100 -13.90 -11.84 4.70
CA LEU A 100 -13.08 -11.40 3.59
C LEU A 100 -12.80 -12.51 2.55
N GLY A 101 -13.22 -13.75 2.78
CA GLY A 101 -12.87 -14.89 1.93
C GLY A 101 -13.33 -14.81 0.48
N HIS A 102 -14.26 -13.90 0.15
CA HIS A 102 -14.67 -13.63 -1.23
C HIS A 102 -13.70 -12.70 -1.98
N TYR A 103 -12.83 -11.98 -1.28
CA TYR A 103 -11.77 -11.19 -1.91
C TYR A 103 -10.67 -12.12 -2.44
N PRO A 104 -9.98 -11.75 -3.54
CA PRO A 104 -8.81 -12.49 -4.00
C PRO A 104 -7.75 -12.58 -2.90
N HIS A 105 -7.26 -13.79 -2.62
CA HIS A 105 -6.23 -14.01 -1.62
C HIS A 105 -5.41 -15.27 -1.88
N SER A 106 -4.20 -15.30 -1.33
CA SER A 106 -3.28 -16.43 -1.41
C SER A 106 -2.78 -16.83 -0.02
N ARG A 107 -2.46 -18.11 0.14
CA ARG A 107 -1.79 -18.65 1.33
C ARG A 107 -0.30 -18.76 1.05
N GLU A 108 0.50 -18.12 1.88
CA GLU A 108 1.95 -18.14 1.78
C GLU A 108 2.58 -18.84 2.99
N GLU A 109 3.46 -19.80 2.71
CA GLU A 109 4.28 -20.46 3.73
C GLU A 109 5.72 -19.96 3.65
N THR A 110 6.29 -19.58 4.78
CA THR A 110 7.73 -19.32 4.89
C THR A 110 8.41 -20.50 5.55
N ARG A 111 9.44 -21.04 4.90
CA ARG A 111 10.24 -22.16 5.42
C ARG A 111 11.71 -21.77 5.49
N GLN A 112 12.41 -22.29 6.49
CA GLN A 112 13.86 -22.24 6.57
C GLN A 112 14.50 -23.17 5.53
N PRO A 113 15.81 -23.03 5.25
CA PRO A 113 16.52 -23.91 4.30
C PRO A 113 16.48 -25.40 4.66
N ASP A 114 16.28 -25.73 5.93
CA ASP A 114 16.12 -27.11 6.43
C ASP A 114 14.68 -27.66 6.25
N GLY A 115 13.77 -26.85 5.72
CA GLY A 115 12.35 -27.18 5.51
C GLY A 115 11.42 -26.83 6.68
N THR A 116 11.96 -26.35 7.80
CA THR A 116 11.16 -25.98 8.98
C THR A 116 10.21 -24.84 8.65
N LEU A 117 8.91 -25.02 8.92
CA LEU A 117 7.89 -23.99 8.73
C LEU A 117 8.05 -22.91 9.81
N VAL A 118 8.20 -21.66 9.38
CA VAL A 118 8.40 -20.50 10.27
C VAL A 118 7.37 -19.39 10.09
N GLY A 119 6.46 -19.53 9.13
CA GLY A 119 5.30 -18.64 9.04
C GLY A 119 4.24 -19.16 8.09
N ILE A 120 2.98 -18.89 8.43
CA ILE A 120 1.84 -18.98 7.52
C ILE A 120 1.19 -17.61 7.51
N ARG A 121 1.02 -17.01 6.33
CA ARG A 121 0.26 -15.77 6.18
C ARG A 121 -0.70 -15.88 5.00
N TYR A 122 -1.82 -15.18 5.11
CA TYR A 122 -2.81 -15.05 4.04
C TYR A 122 -2.79 -13.61 3.53
N ALA A 123 -2.54 -13.43 2.23
CA ALA A 123 -2.42 -12.13 1.59
C ALA A 123 -3.71 -11.82 0.83
N TYR A 124 -4.49 -10.84 1.29
CA TYR A 124 -5.75 -10.43 0.69
C TYR A 124 -5.60 -9.15 -0.15
N ARG A 125 -6.22 -9.15 -1.32
CA ARG A 125 -6.42 -7.95 -2.14
C ARG A 125 -7.75 -7.29 -1.76
N LEU A 126 -7.69 -6.26 -0.93
CA LEU A 126 -8.89 -5.52 -0.47
C LEU A 126 -9.15 -4.23 -1.25
N SER A 127 -8.39 -3.99 -2.34
CA SER A 127 -8.55 -2.86 -3.24
C SER A 127 -8.42 -3.31 -4.70
N GLU A 128 -8.76 -2.42 -5.63
CA GLU A 128 -8.54 -2.67 -7.06
C GLU A 128 -7.05 -2.73 -7.43
N TYR A 129 -6.16 -2.25 -6.57
CA TYR A 129 -4.74 -2.11 -6.88
C TYR A 129 -3.98 -3.42 -6.66
N GLU A 130 -3.35 -3.89 -7.73
CA GLU A 130 -2.45 -5.04 -7.66
C GLU A 130 -1.24 -4.72 -6.78
N GLY A 131 -0.83 -5.69 -5.96
CA GLY A 131 0.30 -5.55 -5.04
C GLY A 131 0.00 -4.82 -3.73
N ALA A 132 -1.22 -4.32 -3.52
CA ALA A 132 -1.69 -3.71 -2.28
C ALA A 132 -2.39 -4.76 -1.40
N CYS A 133 -1.61 -5.57 -0.68
CA CYS A 133 -2.11 -6.68 0.12
C CYS A 133 -2.21 -6.30 1.58
N ILE A 134 -3.28 -6.77 2.23
CA ILE A 134 -3.31 -6.93 3.69
C ILE A 134 -2.97 -8.37 4.03
N TYR A 135 -1.99 -8.56 4.92
CA TYR A 135 -1.56 -9.88 5.37
C TYR A 135 -2.13 -10.19 6.74
N PHE A 136 -2.65 -11.40 6.89
CA PHE A 136 -3.02 -11.99 8.17
C PHE A 136 -2.11 -13.17 8.44
N GLN A 137 -1.13 -13.00 9.33
CA GLN A 137 -0.22 -14.05 9.77
C GLN A 137 -0.87 -14.84 10.90
N VAL A 138 -0.89 -16.16 10.76
CA VAL A 138 -1.45 -17.07 11.76
C VAL A 138 -0.36 -17.51 12.73
N ASN A 139 -0.70 -17.55 14.02
CA ASN A 139 0.17 -18.04 15.07
C ASN A 139 0.45 -19.53 14.85
N LEU A 140 1.71 -19.92 14.72
CA LEU A 140 2.07 -21.32 14.49
C LEU A 140 1.86 -22.22 15.71
N ALA A 141 1.77 -21.66 16.92
CA ALA A 141 1.61 -22.43 18.15
C ALA A 141 0.20 -23.05 18.26
N ASP A 142 -0.83 -22.31 17.84
CA ASP A 142 -2.23 -22.77 17.83
C ASP A 142 -2.79 -23.01 16.41
N ASN A 143 -2.08 -22.53 15.38
CA ASN A 143 -2.42 -22.60 13.96
C ASN A 143 -3.82 -22.08 13.63
N GLN A 144 -4.34 -21.16 14.44
CA GLN A 144 -5.71 -20.66 14.32
C GLN A 144 -5.84 -19.15 14.53
N THR A 145 -5.08 -18.57 15.45
CA THR A 145 -5.24 -17.15 15.80
C THR A 145 -4.38 -16.25 14.94
N ILE A 146 -4.82 -15.01 14.71
CA ILE A 146 -4.01 -14.01 14.02
C ILE A 146 -2.90 -13.52 14.96
N GLU A 147 -1.64 -13.79 14.63
CA GLU A 147 -0.45 -13.31 15.36
C GLU A 147 -0.04 -11.90 14.92
N ARG A 148 -0.26 -11.57 13.64
CA ARG A 148 0.13 -10.27 13.08
C ARG A 148 -0.74 -9.91 11.89
N ILE A 149 -1.06 -8.63 11.79
CA ILE A 149 -1.60 -8.02 10.58
C ILE A 149 -0.51 -7.13 9.99
N GLY A 150 -0.29 -7.25 8.68
CA GLY A 150 0.68 -6.45 7.94
C GLY A 150 0.04 -5.90 6.67
N THR A 151 0.76 -5.02 6.00
CA THR A 151 0.38 -4.49 4.70
C THR A 151 1.60 -4.48 3.80
N SER A 152 1.43 -4.65 2.49
CA SER A 152 2.51 -4.34 1.56
C SER A 152 2.54 -2.83 1.36
N GLY A 153 3.61 -2.23 1.89
CA GLY A 153 3.98 -0.87 1.59
C GLY A 153 5.46 -0.89 1.25
N LEU A 154 5.82 -0.37 0.07
CA LEU A 154 7.20 -0.17 -0.40
C LEU A 154 7.87 -1.45 -0.91
N GLY A 155 7.44 -1.95 -2.07
CA GLY A 155 8.14 -3.02 -2.77
C GLY A 155 9.41 -2.51 -3.47
N THR A 156 10.52 -2.31 -2.75
CA THR A 156 11.88 -2.31 -3.36
C THR A 156 12.46 -3.72 -3.43
N GLY A 157 11.60 -4.74 -3.41
CA GLY A 157 11.96 -6.15 -3.58
C GLY A 157 11.85 -6.59 -5.05
N PRO A 158 12.66 -7.57 -5.50
CA PRO A 158 12.72 -8.03 -6.89
C PRO A 158 11.48 -8.83 -7.35
N SER A 159 10.38 -8.83 -6.60
CA SER A 159 9.16 -9.56 -6.96
C SER A 159 7.93 -8.76 -6.52
N PRO A 160 6.98 -8.49 -7.44
CA PRO A 160 5.71 -7.87 -7.07
C PRO A 160 5.00 -8.77 -6.06
N THR A 161 4.47 -8.18 -5.01
CA THR A 161 3.68 -8.93 -4.04
C THR A 161 2.39 -9.39 -4.72
N THR A 162 2.10 -10.68 -4.70
CA THR A 162 0.85 -11.20 -5.29
C THR A 162 -0.19 -11.44 -4.20
N CYS A 163 -1.26 -10.64 -4.22
CA CYS A 163 -2.40 -10.75 -3.32
C CYS A 163 -3.44 -11.75 -3.88
N GLY A 164 -3.07 -13.01 -4.12
CA GLY A 164 -3.93 -13.96 -4.83
C GLY A 164 -3.17 -14.97 -5.68
N PRO A 165 -3.86 -15.97 -6.26
CA PRO A 165 -3.27 -16.82 -7.27
C PRO A 165 -2.83 -15.98 -8.47
N THR A 166 -1.59 -16.18 -8.93
CA THR A 166 -1.19 -15.78 -10.28
C THR A 166 -1.90 -16.70 -11.25
N ASP A 167 -2.74 -16.15 -12.13
CA ASP A 167 -3.27 -16.89 -13.28
C ASP A 167 -2.13 -17.51 -14.13
#